data_AF-A0A1T4WYY0-F1
#
_entry.id   AF-A0A1T4WYY0-F1
#
_cell.length_a   1.000
_cell.length_b   1.000
_cell.length_c   1.000
_cell.angle_alpha   90.00
_cell.angle_beta   90.00
_cell.angle_gamma   90.00
#
_symmetry.space_group_name_H-M   'P 1'
#
loop_
_entity.id
_entity.type
_entity.pdbx_description
1 polymer ?
#
loop_
_entity_poly.entity_id
_entity_poly.type
_entity_poly.pdbx_seq_one_letter_code
_entity_poly.pdbx_strand_id
1 'polypeptide(L)'
;MAQADTLKKVINLKTLYFFLIGAVTAGVYPTMWIYKYTPEFNKEFGKKILPASYAIWIAVMTVWGSGVAHGQPESIQPYAGLFGLVGIILLWVWCFKMRSALREYAQREFRHDFKMFWLWTLLFNVYHINYCVNALPEEINR
;
A
#
# COMPACT_ATOMS: atom_id res chain seq x y z
N MET A 1 -7.48 0.23 24.19
CA MET A 1 -8.27 1.38 23.70
C MET A 1 -7.48 1.99 22.55
N ALA A 2 -7.45 1.32 21.41
CA ALA A 2 -6.82 1.86 20.22
C ALA A 2 -7.72 3.01 19.74
N GLN A 3 -7.22 4.24 19.84
CA GLN A 3 -7.94 5.38 19.31
C GLN A 3 -7.82 5.34 17.79
N ALA A 4 -8.92 5.51 17.06
CA ALA A 4 -8.87 5.59 15.59
C ALA A 4 -7.90 6.71 15.13
N ASP A 5 -7.76 7.76 15.96
CA ASP A 5 -6.77 8.81 15.80
C ASP A 5 -5.32 8.33 15.81
N THR A 6 -4.99 7.22 16.48
CA THR A 6 -3.64 6.65 16.45
C THR A 6 -3.25 6.25 15.03
N LEU A 7 -4.15 5.58 14.29
CA LEU A 7 -3.88 5.13 12.93
C LEU A 7 -3.78 6.30 11.94
N LYS A 8 -4.62 7.33 12.10
CA LYS A 8 -4.54 8.58 11.33
C LYS A 8 -3.28 9.39 11.67
N LYS A 9 -2.85 9.40 12.94
CA LYS A 9 -1.59 10.04 13.38
C LYS A 9 -0.35 9.32 12.86
N VAL A 10 -0.37 7.99 12.74
CA VAL A 10 0.73 7.22 12.17
C VAL A 10 0.99 7.65 10.71
N ILE A 11 -0.06 7.83 9.91
CA ILE A 11 0.07 8.13 8.48
C ILE A 11 0.17 9.64 8.21
N ASN A 12 -0.65 10.46 8.86
CA ASN A 12 -0.71 11.92 8.80
C ASN A 12 -0.40 12.54 7.42
N LEU A 13 -0.94 11.93 6.35
CA LEU A 13 -0.69 12.37 4.99
C LEU A 13 -1.99 12.42 4.21
N LYS A 14 -2.38 13.63 3.76
CA LYS A 14 -3.55 13.82 2.90
C LYS A 14 -3.39 13.01 1.63
N THR A 15 -4.40 12.21 1.26
CA THR A 15 -4.37 11.34 0.08
C THR A 15 -4.04 12.09 -1.21
N LEU A 16 -4.48 13.34 -1.35
CA LEU A 16 -4.16 14.17 -2.50
C LEU A 16 -2.67 14.54 -2.56
N TYR A 17 -2.05 14.87 -1.43
CA TYR A 17 -0.61 15.12 -1.36
C TYR A 17 0.20 13.85 -1.64
N PHE A 18 -0.27 12.70 -1.12
CA PHE A 18 0.30 11.39 -1.42
C PHE A 18 0.28 11.09 -2.92
N PHE A 19 -0.85 11.37 -3.59
CA PHE A 19 -1.01 11.23 -5.04
C PHE A 19 -0.10 12.16 -5.83
N LEU A 20 -0.02 13.44 -5.45
CA LEU A 20 0.84 14.41 -6.11
C LEU A 20 2.32 14.04 -6.01
N ILE A 21 2.82 13.66 -4.83
CA ILE A 21 4.21 13.20 -4.70
C ILE A 21 4.40 11.89 -5.49
N GLY A 22 3.42 10.99 -5.46
CA GLY A 22 3.46 9.77 -6.27
C GLY A 22 3.63 10.06 -7.76
N ALA A 23 2.91 11.05 -8.29
CA ALA A 23 3.04 11.50 -9.68
C ALA A 23 4.41 12.13 -9.96
N VAL A 24 4.89 13.04 -9.10
CA VAL A 24 6.20 13.70 -9.26
C VAL A 24 7.37 12.72 -9.17
N THR A 25 7.24 11.68 -8.34
CA THR A 25 8.28 10.66 -8.15
C THR A 25 8.09 9.43 -9.04
N ALA A 26 7.17 9.48 -10.03
CA ALA A 26 6.86 8.35 -10.91
C ALA A 26 6.58 7.02 -10.16
N GLY A 27 5.93 7.08 -8.99
CA GLY A 27 5.56 5.90 -8.21
C GLY A 27 6.62 5.39 -7.22
N VAL A 28 7.80 6.01 -7.15
CA VAL A 28 8.84 5.66 -6.16
C VAL A 28 8.34 5.92 -4.73
N TYR A 29 7.68 7.06 -4.50
CA TYR A 29 7.19 7.42 -3.17
C TYR A 29 6.15 6.45 -2.59
N PRO A 30 5.11 6.00 -3.35
CA PRO A 30 4.22 4.93 -2.90
C PRO A 30 4.94 3.67 -2.42
N THR A 31 6.02 3.27 -3.09
CA THR A 31 6.79 2.09 -2.72
C THR A 31 7.55 2.30 -1.40
N MET A 32 8.16 3.47 -1.21
CA MET A 32 8.79 3.84 0.07
C MET A 32 7.77 3.91 1.21
N TRP A 33 6.58 4.42 0.93
CA TRP A 33 5.49 4.51 1.89
C TRP A 33 5.05 3.10 2.35
N ILE A 34 4.89 2.15 1.42
CA ILE A 34 4.64 0.74 1.75
C ILE A 34 5.75 0.20 2.67
N TYR A 35 7.03 0.43 2.35
CA TYR A 35 8.15 -0.04 3.18
C TYR A 35 8.10 0.52 4.61
N LYS A 36 7.86 1.82 4.76
CA LYS A 36 7.83 2.50 6.05
C LYS A 36 6.63 2.09 6.90
N TYR A 37 5.43 2.01 6.31
CA TYR A 37 4.19 1.86 7.07
C TYR A 37 3.74 0.41 7.24
N THR A 38 4.20 -0.54 6.42
CA THR A 38 3.95 -1.98 6.65
C THR A 38 4.34 -2.46 8.06
N PRO A 39 5.55 -2.16 8.59
CA PRO A 39 5.90 -2.56 9.95
C PRO A 39 5.08 -1.83 11.02
N GLU A 40 4.74 -0.56 10.83
CA GLU A 40 3.88 0.19 11.77
C GLU A 40 2.46 -0.39 11.82
N PHE A 41 1.88 -0.70 10.66
CA PHE A 41 0.63 -1.44 10.57
C PHE A 41 0.70 -2.79 11.29
N ASN A 42 1.76 -3.57 11.10
CA ASN A 42 1.90 -4.86 11.79
C ASN A 42 1.91 -4.71 13.32
N LYS A 43 2.52 -3.64 13.85
CA LYS A 43 2.51 -3.34 15.28
C LYS A 43 1.10 -2.99 15.76
N GLU A 44 0.44 -2.05 15.08
CA GLU A 44 -0.91 -1.57 15.44
C GLU A 44 -1.97 -2.67 15.34
N PHE A 45 -1.91 -3.52 14.32
CA PHE A 45 -2.84 -4.62 14.14
C PHE A 45 -2.51 -5.84 15.01
N GLY A 46 -1.35 -5.85 15.67
CA GLY A 46 -0.88 -6.99 16.48
C GLY A 46 -0.69 -8.28 15.68
N LYS A 47 -0.51 -8.19 14.35
CA LYS A 47 -0.31 -9.34 13.46
C LYS A 47 0.70 -9.04 12.37
N LYS A 48 1.50 -10.03 11.98
CA LYS A 48 2.41 -9.92 10.83
C LYS A 48 1.63 -10.13 9.52
N ILE A 49 1.20 -9.04 8.88
CA ILE A 49 0.51 -9.08 7.59
C ILE A 49 1.49 -9.43 6.48
N LEU A 50 2.55 -8.63 6.37
CA LEU A 50 3.63 -8.76 5.41
C LEU A 50 4.95 -8.27 6.03
N PRO A 51 6.10 -8.87 5.67
CA PRO A 51 7.40 -8.33 6.08
C PRO A 51 7.72 -7.05 5.30
N ALA A 52 8.50 -6.13 5.89
CA ALA A 52 8.93 -4.90 5.21
C ALA A 52 9.74 -5.19 3.92
N SER A 53 10.44 -6.32 3.88
CA SER A 53 11.16 -6.80 2.68
C SER A 53 10.25 -7.02 1.46
N TYR A 54 8.94 -7.17 1.65
CA TYR A 54 7.98 -7.27 0.56
C TYR A 54 7.95 -6.00 -0.31
N ALA A 55 8.08 -4.83 0.31
CA ALA A 55 8.16 -3.55 -0.40
C ALA A 55 9.44 -3.44 -1.25
N ILE A 56 10.54 -4.05 -0.79
CA ILE A 56 11.80 -4.11 -1.54
C ILE A 56 11.60 -4.93 -2.82
N TRP A 57 10.91 -6.08 -2.74
CA TRP A 57 10.60 -6.88 -3.92
C TRP A 57 9.71 -6.13 -4.92
N ILE A 58 8.71 -5.36 -4.45
CA ILE A 58 7.92 -4.49 -5.32
C ILE A 58 8.83 -3.49 -6.06
N ALA A 59 9.74 -2.81 -5.34
CA ALA A 59 10.67 -1.85 -5.91
C ALA A 59 11.55 -2.49 -6.98
N VAL A 60 12.15 -3.64 -6.65
CA VAL A 60 13.05 -4.40 -7.51
C VAL A 60 12.35 -4.83 -8.81
N MET A 61 11.14 -5.39 -8.72
CA MET A 61 10.37 -5.81 -9.90
C MET A 61 9.93 -4.63 -10.76
N THR A 62 9.59 -3.51 -10.14
CA THR A 62 9.19 -2.27 -10.84
C THR A 62 10.38 -1.65 -11.59
N VAL A 63 11.57 -1.64 -10.98
CA VAL A 63 12.80 -1.14 -11.62
C VAL A 63 13.21 -2.02 -12.80
N TRP A 64 13.19 -3.35 -12.64
CA TRP A 64 13.48 -4.25 -13.77
C TRP A 64 12.41 -4.19 -14.86
N GLY A 65 11.13 -3.99 -14.50
CA GLY A 65 10.04 -3.95 -15.46
C GLY A 65 9.87 -2.63 -16.21
N SER A 66 10.35 -1.51 -15.65
CA SER A 66 10.21 -0.17 -16.24
C SER A 66 11.20 0.13 -17.38
N GLY A 67 12.19 -0.73 -17.61
CA GLY A 67 13.23 -0.49 -18.62
C GLY A 67 14.16 0.69 -18.31
N VAL A 68 14.04 1.30 -17.11
CA VAL A 68 14.91 2.40 -16.64
C VAL A 68 16.36 1.94 -16.46
N ALA A 69 16.60 0.64 -16.35
CA ALA A 69 17.93 0.10 -16.50
C ALA A 69 18.34 0.19 -17.99
N HIS A 70 18.84 1.36 -18.40
CA HIS A 70 19.53 1.64 -19.67
C HIS A 70 20.87 0.87 -19.81
N GLY A 71 20.94 -0.32 -19.22
CA GLY A 71 22.09 -1.23 -19.16
C GLY A 71 21.67 -2.63 -18.74
N GLN A 72 20.40 -3.01 -18.96
CA GLN A 72 20.01 -4.41 -18.78
C GLN A 72 20.77 -5.27 -19.79
N PRO A 73 21.23 -6.46 -19.38
CA PRO A 73 21.73 -7.44 -20.32
C PRO A 73 20.67 -7.73 -21.38
N GLU A 74 21.08 -7.86 -22.64
CA GLU A 74 20.18 -8.21 -23.76
C GLU A 74 19.39 -9.49 -23.49
N SER A 75 19.93 -10.40 -22.66
CA SER A 75 19.26 -11.62 -22.22
C SER A 75 18.07 -11.40 -21.29
N ILE A 76 18.00 -10.27 -20.57
CA ILE A 76 16.95 -9.96 -19.59
C ILE A 76 15.85 -9.08 -20.20
N GLN A 77 16.18 -8.29 -21.21
CA GLN A 77 15.28 -7.31 -21.85
C GLN A 77 13.94 -7.91 -22.33
N PRO A 78 13.87 -9.14 -22.90
CA PRO A 78 12.59 -9.75 -23.28
C PRO A 78 11.65 -10.01 -22.10
N TYR A 79 12.20 -10.14 -20.89
CA TYR A 79 11.44 -10.44 -19.67
C TYR A 79 11.02 -9.18 -18.91
N ALA A 80 11.40 -7.98 -19.36
CA ALA A 80 11.04 -6.72 -18.69
C ALA A 80 9.52 -6.59 -18.49
N GLY A 81 8.72 -6.91 -19.52
CA GLY A 81 7.26 -6.91 -19.40
C GLY A 81 6.75 -7.88 -18.31
N LEU A 82 7.37 -9.04 -18.16
CA LEU A 82 7.02 -10.02 -17.13
C LEU A 82 7.33 -9.48 -15.72
N PHE A 83 8.51 -8.86 -15.53
CA PHE A 83 8.86 -8.23 -14.26
C PHE A 83 7.90 -7.10 -13.89
N GLY A 84 7.49 -6.29 -14.86
CA GLY A 84 6.48 -5.24 -14.67
C GLY A 84 5.14 -5.82 -14.20
N LEU A 85 4.66 -6.88 -14.85
CA LEU A 85 3.42 -7.56 -14.46
C LEU A 85 3.52 -8.14 -13.05
N VAL A 86 4.64 -8.78 -12.71
CA VAL A 86 4.88 -9.30 -11.35
C VAL A 86 4.86 -8.16 -10.33
N GLY A 87 5.50 -7.02 -10.63
CA GLY A 87 5.47 -5.84 -9.77
C GLY A 87 4.06 -5.33 -9.48
N ILE A 88 3.21 -5.26 -10.50
CA ILE A 88 1.79 -4.88 -10.36
C ILE A 88 1.04 -5.89 -9.48
N ILE A 89 1.24 -7.20 -9.71
CA ILE A 89 0.59 -8.25 -8.92
C ILE A 89 1.01 -8.16 -7.44
N LEU A 90 2.30 -7.93 -7.16
CA LEU A 90 2.79 -7.75 -5.80
C LEU A 90 2.15 -6.53 -5.12
N LEU A 91 2.02 -5.41 -5.84
CA LEU A 91 1.30 -4.23 -5.35
C LEU A 91 -0.16 -4.55 -5.00
N TRP A 92 -0.86 -5.30 -5.86
CA TRP A 92 -2.23 -5.73 -5.61
C TRP A 92 -2.31 -6.63 -4.37
N VAL A 93 -1.47 -7.65 -4.27
CA VAL A 93 -1.43 -8.55 -3.12
C VAL A 93 -1.21 -7.78 -1.83
N TRP A 94 -0.30 -6.80 -1.82
CA TRP A 94 -0.11 -5.91 -0.66
C TRP A 94 -1.38 -5.16 -0.32
N CYS A 95 -2.03 -4.52 -1.31
CA CYS A 95 -3.24 -3.74 -1.10
C CYS A 95 -4.40 -4.59 -0.57
N PHE A 96 -4.62 -5.79 -1.13
CA PHE A 96 -5.68 -6.69 -0.68
C PHE A 96 -5.42 -7.24 0.72
N LYS A 97 -4.18 -7.62 1.05
CA LYS A 97 -3.84 -8.03 2.41
C LYS A 97 -4.05 -6.90 3.41
N MET A 98 -3.65 -5.68 3.04
CA MET A 98 -3.86 -4.52 3.89
C MET A 98 -5.32 -4.18 4.12
N ARG A 99 -6.12 -4.23 3.06
CA ARG A 99 -7.57 -4.07 3.11
C ARG A 99 -8.22 -5.06 4.09
N SER A 100 -7.91 -6.35 3.97
CA SER A 100 -8.45 -7.37 4.89
C SER A 100 -8.03 -7.11 6.34
N ALA A 101 -6.77 -6.76 6.56
CA ALA A 101 -6.30 -6.44 7.90
C ALA A 101 -6.95 -5.18 8.51
N LEU A 102 -7.18 -4.16 7.70
CA LEU A 102 -7.85 -2.93 8.14
C LEU A 102 -9.32 -3.19 8.48
N ARG A 103 -10.02 -4.02 7.71
CA ARG A 103 -11.40 -4.42 8.01
C ARG A 103 -11.50 -5.23 9.31
N GLU A 104 -10.61 -6.20 9.50
CA GLU A 104 -10.55 -6.98 10.74
C GLU A 104 -10.23 -6.11 11.95
N TYR A 105 -9.32 -5.14 11.81
CA TYR A 105 -9.00 -4.19 12.88
C TYR A 105 -10.19 -3.30 13.22
N ALA A 106 -10.85 -2.74 12.20
CA ALA A 106 -12.05 -1.91 12.39
C ALA A 106 -13.17 -2.68 13.10
N GLN A 107 -13.39 -3.93 12.71
CA GLN A 107 -14.39 -4.79 13.34
C GLN A 107 -13.99 -5.17 14.78
N ARG A 108 -12.71 -5.49 15.02
CA ARG A 108 -12.24 -5.94 16.34
C ARG A 108 -12.28 -4.82 17.38
N GLU A 109 -11.80 -3.63 17.02
CA GLU A 109 -11.67 -2.52 17.98
C GLU A 109 -12.93 -1.65 18.05
N PHE A 110 -13.61 -1.42 16.93
CA PHE A 110 -14.74 -0.48 16.85
C PHE A 110 -16.09 -1.15 16.57
N ARG A 111 -16.13 -2.49 16.40
CA ARG A 111 -17.34 -3.25 16.02
C ARG A 111 -18.06 -2.69 14.78
N HIS A 112 -17.34 -1.99 13.92
CA HIS A 112 -17.87 -1.35 12.72
C HIS A 112 -17.46 -2.16 11.48
N ASP A 113 -18.42 -2.51 10.62
CA ASP A 113 -18.12 -3.20 9.36
C ASP A 113 -17.73 -2.17 8.29
N PHE A 114 -16.43 -1.86 8.25
CA PHE A 114 -15.87 -0.90 7.30
C PHE A 114 -15.99 -1.44 5.86
N LYS A 115 -16.96 -0.91 5.10
CA LYS A 115 -17.24 -1.31 3.71
C LYS A 115 -16.22 -0.70 2.76
N MET A 116 -15.07 -1.35 2.64
CA MET A 116 -14.18 -1.08 1.51
C MET A 116 -14.76 -1.72 0.25
N PHE A 117 -14.61 -1.10 -0.91
CA PHE A 117 -15.10 -1.64 -2.17
C PHE A 117 -13.91 -2.07 -3.05
N TRP A 118 -13.90 -3.31 -3.56
CA TRP A 118 -12.67 -3.95 -4.06
C TRP A 118 -12.16 -3.37 -5.38
N LEU A 119 -13.09 -2.91 -6.24
CA LEU A 119 -12.73 -2.22 -7.49
C LEU A 119 -11.88 -0.98 -7.25
N TRP A 120 -12.13 -0.23 -6.16
CA TRP A 120 -11.34 0.96 -5.84
C TRP A 120 -9.93 0.61 -5.36
N THR A 121 -9.77 -0.50 -4.65
CA THR A 121 -8.44 -1.05 -4.34
C THR A 121 -7.68 -1.42 -5.61
N LEU A 122 -8.35 -1.93 -6.64
CA LEU A 122 -7.71 -2.32 -7.90
C LEU A 122 -7.31 -1.10 -8.76
N LEU A 123 -8.18 -0.09 -8.85
CA LEU A 123 -7.93 1.13 -9.63
C LEU A 123 -6.92 2.08 -8.97
N PHE A 124 -7.05 2.30 -7.66
CA PHE A 124 -6.27 3.31 -6.93
C PHE A 124 -5.21 2.70 -6.00
N ASN A 125 -5.14 1.37 -5.87
CA ASN A 125 -4.07 0.65 -5.16
C ASN A 125 -3.75 1.25 -3.78
N VAL A 126 -2.51 1.66 -3.58
CA VAL A 126 -1.98 2.20 -2.33
C VAL A 126 -2.71 3.49 -1.91
N TYR A 127 -3.15 4.31 -2.87
CA TYR A 127 -3.90 5.55 -2.60
C TYR A 127 -5.24 5.29 -1.93
N HIS A 128 -5.94 4.21 -2.34
CA HIS A 128 -7.19 3.80 -1.71
C HIS A 128 -6.97 3.34 -0.27
N ILE A 129 -5.90 2.59 0.00
CA ILE A 129 -5.56 2.17 1.37
C ILE A 129 -5.26 3.38 2.25
N ASN A 130 -4.46 4.34 1.77
CA ASN A 130 -4.19 5.59 2.48
C ASN A 130 -5.47 6.40 2.76
N TYR A 131 -6.37 6.50 1.77
CA TYR A 131 -7.67 7.13 1.95
C TYR A 131 -8.49 6.46 3.04
N CYS A 132 -8.64 5.14 2.98
CA CYS A 132 -9.43 4.38 3.95
C CYS A 132 -8.89 4.52 5.38
N VAL A 133 -7.58 4.53 5.57
CA VAL A 133 -7.01 4.76 6.90
C VAL A 133 -7.32 6.17 7.40
N ASN A 134 -7.23 7.19 6.53
CA ASN A 134 -7.53 8.57 6.90
C ASN A 134 -9.02 8.81 7.19
N ALA A 135 -9.91 8.08 6.50
CA ALA A 135 -11.36 8.16 6.65
C ALA A 135 -11.89 7.36 7.84
N LEU A 136 -11.16 6.33 8.30
CA LEU A 136 -11.60 5.44 9.38
C LEU A 136 -12.07 6.18 10.65
N PRO A 137 -11.38 7.21 11.19
CA PRO A 137 -11.83 7.91 12.39
C PRO A 137 -13.10 8.73 12.16
N GLU A 138 -13.29 9.25 10.95
CA GLU A 138 -14.47 10.05 10.60
C GLU A 138 -15.71 9.15 10.41
N GLU A 139 -15.53 7.93 9.89
CA GLU A 139 -16.62 6.95 9.77
C GLU A 139 -17.02 6.33 11.11
N ILE A 140 -16.09 6.15 12.05
CA ILE A 140 -16.41 5.62 13.39
C ILE A 140 -17.18 6.65 14.24
N ASN A 141 -16.91 7.93 14.05
CA ASN A 141 -17.56 9.02 14.80
C ASN A 141 -18.92 9.45 14.21
N ARG A 142 -19.39 8.81 13.14
CA ARG A 142 -20.65 9.10 12.46
C ARG A 142 -21.71 8.05 12.78
#